data_AF-A0A0S8HZV6-F1
#
_entry.id   AF-A0A0S8HZV6-F1
#
_cell.length_a   1.000
_cell.length_b   1.000
_cell.length_c   1.000
_cell.angle_alpha   90.00
_cell.angle_beta   90.00
_cell.angle_gamma   90.00
#
_symmetry.space_group_name_H-M   'P 1'
#
loop_
_entity.id
_entity.type
_entity.pdbx_description
1 polymer ?
#
loop_
_entity_poly.entity_id
_entity_poly.type
_entity_poly.pdbx_seq_one_letter_code
_entity_poly.pdbx_strand_id
1 'polypeptide(L)'
;MKTLIDAFLNKVIKWAQHHTGIVAVALVGSHARGTAREDSDIDLVLLTNAPRTFLEDTNWLFTFGEPVRQELESWGKVTSIRVWYVEGYEVEFGIAGLDWASNPSDKGDAQVIKNGIRILYENAGELSHRLTRFGV
;
A
#
# COMPACT_ATOMS: atom_id res chain seq x y z
N MET A 1 -11.33 17.13 -0.22
CA MET A 1 -10.98 15.72 -0.50
C MET A 1 -9.60 15.56 -1.10
N LYS A 2 -9.29 16.11 -2.29
CA LYS A 2 -7.95 15.99 -2.89
C LYS A 2 -6.80 16.38 -1.94
N THR A 3 -6.99 17.48 -1.19
CA THR A 3 -6.02 17.97 -0.18
C THR A 3 -5.85 17.06 1.05
N LEU A 4 -6.88 16.32 1.47
CA LEU A 4 -6.80 15.41 2.63
C LEU A 4 -6.07 14.13 2.26
N ILE A 5 -6.37 13.58 1.08
CA ILE A 5 -5.70 12.38 0.56
C ILE A 5 -4.23 12.69 0.29
N ASP A 6 -3.92 13.82 -0.35
CA ASP A 6 -2.53 14.24 -0.55
C ASP A 6 -1.79 14.41 0.79
N ALA A 7 -2.45 14.96 1.82
CA ALA A 7 -1.87 15.06 3.16
C ALA A 7 -1.62 13.69 3.79
N PHE A 8 -2.57 12.76 3.67
CA PHE A 8 -2.43 11.38 4.14
C PHE A 8 -1.27 10.66 3.44
N LEU A 9 -1.22 10.69 2.11
CA LEU A 9 -0.15 10.06 1.33
C LEU A 9 1.22 10.66 1.67
N ASN A 10 1.30 11.96 1.93
CA ASN A 10 2.53 12.59 2.41
C ASN A 10 2.95 12.09 3.81
N LYS A 11 2.00 11.80 4.72
CA LYS A 11 2.32 11.14 6.01
C LYS A 11 2.88 9.74 5.77
N VAL A 12 2.26 8.96 4.87
CA VAL A 12 2.72 7.61 4.51
C VAL A 12 4.14 7.63 3.96
N ILE A 13 4.45 8.55 3.04
CA ILE A 13 5.80 8.71 2.48
C ILE A 13 6.81 9.01 3.59
N LYS A 14 6.53 9.99 4.45
CA LYS A 14 7.42 10.37 5.55
C LYS A 14 7.64 9.24 6.54
N TRP A 15 6.57 8.50 6.87
CA TRP A 15 6.67 7.34 7.75
C TRP A 15 7.54 6.24 7.13
N ALA A 16 7.33 5.92 5.85
CA ALA A 16 8.08 4.88 5.16
C ALA A 16 9.58 5.18 5.08
N GLN A 17 9.96 6.46 4.89
CA GLN A 17 11.36 6.90 4.88
C GLN A 17 12.11 6.63 6.19
N HIS A 18 11.40 6.59 7.33
CA HIS A 18 12.02 6.41 8.65
C HIS A 18 11.84 4.99 9.20
N HIS A 19 11.17 4.10 8.47
CA HIS A 19 10.88 2.75 8.95
C HIS A 19 11.72 1.71 8.20
N THR A 20 12.73 1.17 8.86
CA THR A 20 13.73 0.25 8.28
C THR A 20 13.17 -1.07 7.72
N GLY A 21 11.95 -1.46 8.13
CA GLY A 21 11.27 -2.64 7.62
C GLY A 21 10.62 -2.44 6.24
N ILE A 22 10.50 -1.20 5.76
CA ILE A 22 9.77 -0.88 4.53
C ILE A 22 10.74 -0.74 3.37
N VAL A 23 10.56 -1.58 2.36
CA VAL A 23 11.34 -1.54 1.11
C VAL A 23 10.68 -0.61 0.12
N ALA A 24 9.36 -0.66 -0.03
CA ALA A 24 8.62 0.25 -0.88
C ALA A 24 7.17 0.41 -0.41
N VAL A 25 6.56 1.53 -0.81
CA VAL A 25 5.13 1.77 -0.70
C VAL A 25 4.61 2.22 -2.06
N ALA A 26 3.57 1.56 -2.54
CA ALA A 26 2.87 1.93 -3.75
C ALA A 26 1.39 2.23 -3.48
N LEU A 27 0.89 3.27 -4.13
CA LEU A 27 -0.54 3.50 -4.29
C LEU A 27 -1.03 2.65 -5.46
N VAL A 28 -2.12 1.93 -5.28
CA VAL A 28 -2.76 1.14 -6.34
C VAL A 28 -4.22 1.56 -6.50
N GLY A 29 -4.97 0.86 -7.32
CA GLY A 29 -6.41 1.03 -7.37
C GLY A 29 -6.86 2.37 -7.99
N SER A 30 -8.03 2.83 -7.55
CA SER A 30 -8.74 3.96 -8.18
C SER A 30 -7.96 5.27 -8.09
N HIS A 31 -7.28 5.51 -6.97
CA HIS A 31 -6.44 6.70 -6.75
C HIS A 31 -5.17 6.70 -7.61
N ALA A 32 -4.54 5.53 -7.81
CA ALA A 32 -3.40 5.43 -8.72
C ALA A 32 -3.78 5.73 -10.17
N ARG A 33 -4.99 5.34 -10.59
CA ARG A 33 -5.52 5.59 -11.95
C ARG A 33 -6.09 6.99 -12.17
N GLY A 34 -6.29 7.77 -11.11
CA GLY A 34 -7.00 9.05 -11.20
C GLY A 34 -8.50 8.92 -11.48
N THR A 35 -9.09 7.76 -11.20
CA THR A 35 -10.53 7.47 -11.39
C THR A 35 -11.27 7.33 -10.05
N ALA A 36 -10.65 7.73 -8.95
CA ALA A 36 -11.25 7.71 -7.63
C ALA A 36 -12.43 8.68 -7.53
N ARG A 37 -13.47 8.23 -6.84
CA ARG A 37 -14.64 9.02 -6.44
C ARG A 37 -14.46 9.52 -5.01
N GLU A 38 -15.41 10.33 -4.54
CA GLU A 38 -15.41 10.87 -3.17
C GLU A 38 -15.49 9.78 -2.09
N ASP A 39 -16.16 8.67 -2.41
CA ASP A 39 -16.37 7.49 -1.57
C ASP A 39 -15.33 6.38 -1.79
N SER A 40 -14.28 6.65 -2.58
CA SER A 40 -13.24 5.65 -2.84
C SER A 40 -12.30 5.51 -1.66
N ASP A 41 -11.97 4.26 -1.37
CA ASP A 41 -10.91 3.83 -0.46
C ASP A 41 -9.52 4.09 -1.04
N ILE A 42 -8.54 4.23 -0.16
CA ILE A 42 -7.13 4.41 -0.51
C ILE A 42 -6.44 3.04 -0.44
N ASP A 43 -6.09 2.48 -1.59
CA ASP A 43 -5.36 1.21 -1.67
C ASP A 43 -3.84 1.40 -1.68
N LEU A 44 -3.15 0.81 -0.72
CA LEU A 44 -1.70 0.82 -0.63
C LEU A 44 -1.12 -0.60 -0.63
N VAL A 45 0.06 -0.77 -1.22
CA VAL A 45 0.89 -1.97 -1.06
C VAL A 45 2.17 -1.59 -0.34
N LEU A 46 2.44 -2.23 0.80
CA LEU A 46 3.65 -2.12 1.58
C LEU A 46 4.53 -3.35 1.28
N LEU A 47 5.60 -3.13 0.54
CA LEU A 47 6.62 -4.13 0.30
C LEU A 47 7.61 -4.11 1.47
N THR A 48 7.72 -5.21 2.19
CA THR A 48 8.54 -5.29 3.42
C THR A 48 9.31 -6.61 3.52
N ASN A 49 10.44 -6.57 4.23
CA ASN A 49 11.19 -7.76 4.62
C ASN A 49 10.59 -8.48 5.85
N ALA A 50 9.62 -7.86 6.54
CA ALA A 50 9.02 -8.39 7.76
C ALA A 50 7.48 -8.23 7.76
N PRO A 51 6.73 -8.83 6.79
CA PRO A 51 5.27 -8.71 6.72
C PRO A 51 4.56 -9.04 8.04
N ARG A 52 5.03 -10.10 8.70
CA ARG A 52 4.48 -10.60 9.95
C ARG A 52 4.52 -9.55 11.06
N THR A 53 5.58 -8.75 11.15
CA THR A 53 5.72 -7.70 12.18
C THR A 53 4.62 -6.65 12.06
N PHE A 54 4.30 -6.21 10.83
CA PHE A 54 3.23 -5.22 10.60
C PHE A 54 1.83 -5.77 10.82
N LEU A 55 1.65 -7.09 10.67
CA LEU A 55 0.38 -7.78 10.90
C LEU A 55 0.15 -8.12 12.37
N GLU A 56 1.20 -8.39 13.14
CA GLU A 56 1.12 -8.74 14.57
C GLU A 56 0.98 -7.51 15.47
N ASP A 57 1.68 -6.41 15.15
CA ASP A 57 1.57 -5.15 15.85
C ASP A 57 1.04 -4.08 14.90
N THR A 58 -0.24 -3.74 15.03
CA THR A 58 -0.91 -2.74 14.19
C THR A 58 -0.86 -1.32 14.75
N ASN A 59 -0.08 -1.06 15.81
CA ASN A 59 0.04 0.27 16.42
C ASN A 59 0.58 1.33 15.45
N TRP A 60 1.32 0.93 14.42
CA TRP A 60 1.81 1.85 13.39
C TRP A 60 0.68 2.57 12.65
N LEU A 61 -0.53 2.01 12.60
CA LEU A 61 -1.71 2.65 11.98
C LEU A 61 -2.07 3.98 12.64
N PHE A 62 -1.81 4.13 13.96
CA PHE A 62 -2.04 5.38 14.69
C PHE A 62 -1.17 6.55 14.19
N THR A 63 -0.13 6.26 13.39
CA THR A 63 0.67 7.30 12.71
C THR A 63 -0.16 8.11 11.73
N PHE A 64 -1.23 7.53 11.18
CA PHE A 64 -2.00 8.15 10.11
C PHE A 64 -3.32 8.76 10.53
N GLY A 65 -3.79 8.44 11.73
CA GLY A 65 -5.06 8.88 12.30
C GLY A 65 -5.50 7.88 13.37
N GLU A 66 -6.67 8.09 13.98
CA GLU A 66 -7.22 7.15 14.96
C GLU A 66 -8.05 6.05 14.26
N PRO A 67 -7.64 4.77 14.30
CA PRO A 67 -8.41 3.68 13.72
C PRO A 67 -9.69 3.41 14.53
N VAL A 68 -10.85 3.45 13.86
CA VAL A 68 -12.16 3.10 14.44
C VAL A 68 -12.46 1.62 14.27
N ARG A 69 -12.07 1.05 13.14
CA ARG A 69 -12.26 -0.37 12.80
C ARG A 69 -11.08 -0.86 11.95
N GLN A 70 -10.73 -2.12 12.13
CA GLN A 70 -9.74 -2.82 11.32
C GLN A 70 -10.29 -4.17 10.87
N GLU A 71 -9.97 -4.58 9.65
CA GLU A 71 -10.28 -5.90 9.11
C GLU A 71 -9.07 -6.48 8.40
N LEU A 72 -8.85 -7.78 8.59
CA LEU A 72 -7.79 -8.52 7.92
C LEU A 72 -8.37 -9.34 6.78
N GLU A 73 -7.80 -9.20 5.59
CA GLU A 73 -8.16 -9.98 4.41
C GLU A 73 -6.92 -10.62 3.80
N SER A 74 -7.05 -11.86 3.32
CA SER A 74 -5.94 -12.61 2.72
C SER A 74 -6.18 -12.77 1.22
N TRP A 75 -5.24 -12.26 0.43
CA TRP A 75 -5.28 -12.20 -1.03
C TRP A 75 -4.05 -12.92 -1.63
N GLY A 76 -3.81 -14.15 -1.19
CA GLY A 76 -2.64 -14.93 -1.60
C GLY A 76 -1.36 -14.46 -0.90
N LYS A 77 -0.47 -13.77 -1.63
CA LYS A 77 0.80 -13.25 -1.09
C LYS A 77 0.64 -11.98 -0.27
N VAL A 78 -0.49 -11.30 -0.43
CA VAL A 78 -0.79 -10.05 0.25
C VAL A 78 -1.80 -10.35 1.35
N THR A 79 -1.53 -9.86 2.56
CA THR A 79 -2.56 -9.75 3.61
C THR A 79 -2.86 -8.27 3.79
N SER A 80 -4.10 -7.86 3.55
CA SER A 80 -4.49 -6.48 3.75
C SER A 80 -5.01 -6.23 5.15
N ILE A 81 -4.68 -5.06 5.69
CA ILE A 81 -5.38 -4.47 6.83
C ILE A 81 -6.23 -3.34 6.28
N ARG A 82 -7.54 -3.53 6.21
CA ARG A 82 -8.50 -2.47 5.89
C ARG A 82 -8.84 -1.70 7.15
N VAL A 83 -8.77 -0.38 7.09
CA VAL A 83 -8.87 0.51 8.25
C VAL A 83 -9.80 1.67 7.95
N TRP A 84 -10.74 1.91 8.86
CA TRP A 84 -11.59 3.09 8.85
C TRP A 84 -11.11 4.05 9.93
N TYR A 85 -10.79 5.28 9.56
CA TYR A 85 -10.27 6.31 10.47
C TYR A 85 -11.38 7.25 10.95
N VAL A 86 -11.19 7.87 12.12
CA VAL A 86 -12.11 8.89 12.67
C VAL A 86 -12.29 10.05 11.69
N GLU A 87 -11.25 10.39 10.93
CA GLU A 87 -11.25 11.42 9.90
C GLU A 87 -12.13 11.09 8.67
N GLY A 88 -12.72 9.89 8.62
CA GLY A 88 -13.76 9.50 7.68
C GLY A 88 -13.29 8.84 6.39
N TYR A 89 -11.98 8.61 6.23
CA TYR A 89 -11.44 7.88 5.08
C TYR A 89 -11.16 6.41 5.42
N GLU A 90 -11.30 5.59 4.39
CA GLU A 90 -11.02 4.15 4.39
C GLU A 90 -9.68 3.90 3.67
N VAL A 91 -8.83 3.07 4.27
CA VAL A 91 -7.52 2.72 3.71
C VAL A 91 -7.34 1.22 3.78
N GLU A 92 -6.96 0.63 2.65
CA GLU A 92 -6.50 -0.74 2.60
C GLU A 92 -4.97 -0.78 2.52
N PHE A 93 -4.32 -1.36 3.53
CA PHE A 93 -2.88 -1.59 3.55
C PHE A 93 -2.57 -3.03 3.20
N GLY A 94 -2.29 -3.33 1.93
CA GLY A 94 -1.78 -4.62 1.49
C GLY A 94 -0.33 -4.83 1.94
N ILE A 95 -0.10 -5.71 2.91
CA ILE A 95 1.24 -6.02 3.42
C ILE A 95 1.78 -7.24 2.67
N ALA A 96 2.93 -7.08 2.02
CA ALA A 96 3.51 -8.07 1.13
C ALA A 96 5.01 -8.28 1.36
N GLY A 97 5.46 -9.53 1.21
CA GLY A 97 6.87 -9.90 1.23
C GLY A 97 7.59 -9.59 -0.08
N LEU A 98 8.92 -9.77 -0.10
CA LEU A 98 9.76 -9.51 -1.27
C LEU A 98 9.50 -10.45 -2.46
N ASP A 99 8.61 -11.43 -2.32
CA ASP A 99 8.13 -12.30 -3.38
C ASP A 99 6.95 -11.69 -4.17
N TRP A 100 6.35 -10.61 -3.68
CA TRP A 100 5.38 -9.81 -4.43
C TRP A 100 6.04 -9.05 -5.58
N ALA A 101 5.35 -8.98 -6.72
CA ALA A 101 5.86 -8.43 -7.98
C ALA A 101 7.21 -9.04 -8.41
N SER A 102 7.56 -10.24 -7.95
CA SER A 102 8.82 -10.91 -8.33
C SER A 102 8.69 -11.70 -9.63
N ASN A 103 7.48 -12.20 -9.92
CA ASN A 103 7.17 -13.06 -11.04
C ASN A 103 6.02 -12.48 -11.90
N PRO A 104 6.28 -12.02 -13.13
CA PRO A 104 5.25 -11.51 -14.04
C PRO A 104 4.14 -12.50 -14.43
N SER A 105 4.36 -13.80 -14.22
CA SER A 105 3.36 -14.84 -14.48
C SER A 105 2.33 -14.96 -13.35
N ASP A 106 2.58 -14.32 -12.20
CA ASP A 106 1.61 -14.21 -11.12
C ASP A 106 0.47 -13.30 -11.56
N LYS A 107 -0.69 -13.91 -11.84
CA LYS A 107 -1.85 -13.17 -12.36
C LYS A 107 -2.41 -12.19 -11.34
N GLY A 108 -2.28 -12.46 -10.04
CA GLY A 108 -2.77 -11.57 -8.99
C GLY A 108 -1.97 -10.28 -8.98
N ASP A 109 -0.65 -10.41 -8.83
CA ASP A 109 0.28 -9.27 -8.84
C ASP A 109 0.17 -8.49 -10.16
N ALA A 110 0.16 -9.19 -11.30
CA ALA A 110 0.06 -8.56 -12.61
C ALA A 110 -1.25 -7.79 -12.78
N GLN A 111 -2.37 -8.28 -12.24
CA GLN A 111 -3.66 -7.60 -12.32
C GLN A 111 -3.64 -6.31 -11.50
N VAL A 112 -3.09 -6.32 -10.28
CA VAL A 112 -2.96 -5.13 -9.44
C VAL A 112 -2.09 -4.07 -10.14
N ILE A 113 -0.92 -4.48 -10.64
CA ILE A 113 0.03 -3.58 -11.31
C ILE A 113 -0.57 -2.97 -12.58
N LYS A 114 -1.18 -3.79 -13.44
CA LYS A 114 -1.82 -3.31 -14.69
C LYS A 114 -3.05 -2.44 -14.42
N ASN A 115 -3.72 -2.65 -13.30
CA ASN A 115 -4.81 -1.80 -12.84
C ASN A 115 -4.34 -0.48 -12.23
N GLY A 116 -3.09 -0.08 -12.47
CA GLY A 116 -2.56 1.21 -12.04
C GLY A 116 -1.81 1.08 -10.72
N ILE A 117 -0.57 1.52 -10.78
CA ILE A 117 0.35 1.56 -9.65
C ILE A 117 1.13 2.87 -9.71
N ARG A 118 1.34 3.49 -8.56
CA ARG A 118 2.20 4.67 -8.40
C ARG A 118 3.08 4.48 -7.18
N ILE A 119 4.38 4.39 -7.39
CA ILE A 119 5.35 4.32 -6.30
C ILE A 119 5.30 5.64 -5.53
N LEU A 120 5.09 5.55 -4.22
CA LEU A 120 5.12 6.69 -3.29
C LEU A 120 6.48 6.81 -2.61
N TYR A 121 7.08 5.66 -2.29
CA TYR A 121 8.40 5.53 -1.69
C TYR A 121 9.02 4.22 -2.12
N GLU A 122 10.34 4.20 -2.32
CA GLU A 122 11.11 2.96 -2.43
C GLU A 122 12.56 3.17 -2.01
N ASN A 123 13.18 2.10 -1.54
CA ASN A 123 14.61 2.02 -1.30
C ASN A 123 15.31 1.39 -2.50
N ALA A 124 16.40 2.01 -2.96
CA ALA A 124 17.29 1.51 -4.01
C ALA A 124 16.62 1.07 -5.34
N GLY A 125 15.41 1.58 -5.65
CA GLY A 125 14.71 1.23 -6.90
C GLY A 125 14.15 -0.20 -6.93
N GLU A 126 14.02 -0.86 -5.77
CA GLU A 126 13.62 -2.27 -5.67
C GLU A 126 12.27 -2.56 -6.33
N LEU A 127 11.29 -1.69 -6.15
CA LEU A 127 9.97 -1.89 -6.74
C LEU A 127 9.98 -1.46 -8.21
N SER A 128 10.58 -0.31 -8.53
CA SER A 128 10.74 0.14 -9.91
C SER A 128 11.35 -0.94 -10.81
N HIS A 129 12.44 -1.58 -10.38
CA HIS A 129 13.09 -2.65 -11.14
C HIS A 129 12.16 -3.85 -11.39
N ARG A 130 11.34 -4.23 -10.40
CA ARG A 130 10.35 -5.31 -10.54
C ARG A 130 9.27 -4.96 -11.56
N LEU A 131 8.74 -3.73 -11.48
CA LEU A 131 7.66 -3.25 -12.35
C LEU A 131 8.04 -3.28 -13.83
N THR A 132 9.31 -3.05 -14.18
CA THR A 132 9.77 -3.18 -15.58
C THR A 132 9.45 -4.54 -16.21
N ARG A 133 9.41 -5.61 -15.40
CA ARG A 133 9.11 -6.98 -15.86
C ARG A 133 7.64 -7.18 -16.19
N PHE A 134 6.77 -6.28 -15.71
CA PHE A 134 5.34 -6.25 -15.99
C PHE A 134 5.00 -5.30 -17.16
N GLY A 135 5.99 -4.60 -17.72
CA GLY A 135 5.82 -3.67 -18.84
C GLY A 135 5.24 -2.31 -18.43
N VAL A 136 5.43 -1.91 -17.17
CA VAL A 136 5.06 -0.61 -16.62
C VAL A 136 6.30 0.14 -16.11
#